data_AF-A0A7E6FHT2-F1
#
_entry.id   AF-A0A7E6FHT2-F1
#
_cell.length_a   1.000
_cell.length_b   1.000
_cell.length_c   1.000
_cell.angle_alpha   90.00
_cell.angle_beta   90.00
_cell.angle_gamma   90.00
#
_symmetry.space_group_name_H-M   'P 1'
#
loop_
_entity.id
_entity.type
_entity.pdbx_description
1 polymer ?
#
loop_
_entity_poly.entity_id
_entity_poly.type
_entity_poly.pdbx_seq_one_letter_code
_entity_poly.pdbx_strand_id
1 'polypeptide(L)'
;MDETLLTFGASLFGVDLFVRVLTTGFWPTQSAPPRCNIPQAPRSAFETFRRFYLAKHSGRQLTLQPQLGSADLHACFYGPRKEESSDGASASSSKGPRKHIIQVSSFQMCVLMLFNTHGKMTYEDIKSETDIPEKDLLRAIQSLAVGKIAQRVLHKDPKTKEIEPDHVFTVNDQFTSKLFRVKIQTVAGNKGEAEPERKETRNKVDEDRKHEIEAAIVRIMKARKKLQHNVLVAEVTEQLKARFLPSPVVIKKRIEGLIEREYLARTPEDRKMYTYLA
;
A
#
# COMPACT_ATOMS: atom_id res chain seq x y z
N MET A 1 -7.47 -16.06 -21.07
CA MET A 1 -7.93 -15.99 -19.67
C MET A 1 -6.96 -15.07 -18.97
N ASP A 2 -7.37 -13.84 -18.65
CA ASP A 2 -6.48 -12.87 -17.99
C ASP A 2 -6.13 -13.40 -16.60
N GLU A 3 -4.96 -14.03 -16.45
CA GLU A 3 -4.42 -14.53 -15.16
C GLU A 3 -3.98 -13.37 -14.22
N THR A 4 -4.34 -12.14 -14.53
CA THR A 4 -3.85 -10.94 -13.84
C THR A 4 -4.60 -10.64 -12.54
N LEU A 5 -5.79 -11.24 -12.35
CA LEU A 5 -6.61 -11.07 -11.15
C LEU A 5 -7.48 -12.30 -10.89
N LEU A 6 -7.20 -13.00 -9.79
CA LEU A 6 -8.09 -14.05 -9.26
C LEU A 6 -8.83 -13.52 -8.03
N THR A 7 -10.15 -13.74 -8.00
CA THR A 7 -11.01 -13.37 -6.86
C THR A 7 -11.57 -14.63 -6.20
N PHE A 8 -11.45 -14.73 -4.87
CA PHE A 8 -12.00 -15.82 -4.07
C PHE A 8 -12.83 -15.25 -2.91
N GLY A 9 -13.98 -15.88 -2.62
CA GLY A 9 -14.88 -15.53 -1.53
C GLY A 9 -15.28 -16.78 -0.72
N ALA A 10 -15.06 -16.76 0.60
CA ALA A 10 -15.54 -17.80 1.51
C ALA A 10 -15.70 -17.25 2.94
N SER A 11 -16.63 -17.82 3.71
CA SER A 11 -16.73 -17.57 5.14
C SER A 11 -15.83 -18.57 5.89
N LEU A 12 -14.79 -18.05 6.55
CA LEU A 12 -13.76 -18.83 7.22
C LEU A 12 -13.56 -18.30 8.64
N PHE A 13 -13.78 -19.15 9.64
CA PHE A 13 -13.65 -18.75 11.06
C PHE A 13 -14.48 -17.52 11.44
N GLY A 14 -15.68 -17.37 10.86
CA GLY A 14 -16.55 -16.21 11.08
C GLY A 14 -16.09 -14.93 10.36
N VAL A 15 -15.15 -15.04 9.42
CA VAL A 15 -14.68 -13.94 8.57
C VAL A 15 -15.06 -14.22 7.12
N ASP A 16 -15.80 -13.30 6.51
CA ASP A 16 -16.04 -13.32 5.07
C ASP A 16 -14.81 -12.74 4.34
N LEU A 17 -14.01 -13.62 3.75
CA LEU A 17 -12.73 -13.26 3.14
C LEU A 17 -12.88 -13.08 1.62
N PHE A 18 -12.49 -11.91 1.12
CA PHE A 18 -12.35 -11.62 -0.30
C PHE A 18 -10.89 -11.36 -0.66
N VAL A 19 -10.29 -12.21 -1.49
CA VAL A 19 -8.87 -12.08 -1.86
C VAL A 19 -8.73 -11.72 -3.34
N ARG A 20 -7.84 -10.76 -3.62
CA ARG A 20 -7.37 -10.42 -4.98
C ARG A 20 -5.91 -10.78 -5.11
N VAL A 21 -5.59 -11.71 -6.01
CA VAL A 21 -4.20 -12.11 -6.29
C VAL A 21 -3.64 -11.24 -7.42
N LEU A 22 -2.49 -10.60 -7.17
CA LEU A 22 -1.81 -9.72 -8.12
C LEU A 22 -0.46 -10.32 -8.52
N THR A 23 -0.13 -10.28 -9.81
CA THR A 23 1.18 -10.75 -10.30
C THR A 23 2.26 -9.69 -10.08
N THR A 24 3.30 -10.03 -9.33
CA THR A 24 4.48 -9.18 -9.13
C THR A 24 5.11 -8.82 -10.48
N GLY A 25 5.48 -7.55 -10.66
CA GLY A 25 6.05 -7.03 -11.91
C GLY A 25 5.03 -6.41 -12.87
N PHE A 26 3.74 -6.78 -12.77
CA PHE A 26 2.66 -6.13 -13.54
C PHE A 26 1.95 -5.02 -12.77
N TRP A 27 1.93 -5.10 -11.44
CA TRP A 27 1.27 -4.12 -10.58
C TRP A 27 2.30 -3.23 -9.85
N PRO A 28 2.01 -1.92 -9.68
CA PRO A 28 2.86 -1.01 -8.92
C PRO A 28 2.71 -1.28 -7.43
N THR A 29 3.32 -2.36 -6.95
CA THR A 29 3.36 -2.72 -5.53
C THR A 29 4.77 -2.58 -5.00
N GLN A 30 4.89 -2.21 -3.72
CA GLN A 30 6.19 -2.24 -3.02
C GLN A 30 6.72 -3.68 -2.97
N SER A 31 8.05 -3.82 -3.07
CA SER A 31 8.71 -5.13 -3.14
C SER A 31 8.60 -5.94 -1.84
N ALA A 32 8.52 -5.25 -0.70
CA ALA A 32 8.37 -5.87 0.62
C ALA A 32 7.03 -5.46 1.24
N PRO A 33 6.25 -6.42 1.80
CA PRO A 33 5.04 -6.08 2.52
C PRO A 33 5.41 -5.32 3.81
N PRO A 34 4.64 -4.29 4.20
CA PRO A 34 4.83 -3.63 5.48
C PRO A 34 4.60 -4.62 6.62
N ARG A 35 5.33 -4.42 7.70
CA ARG A 35 5.12 -5.16 8.95
C ARG A 35 3.70 -4.86 9.48
N CYS A 36 3.01 -5.89 9.95
CA CYS A 36 1.67 -5.78 10.51
C CYS A 36 1.23 -7.09 11.18
N ASN A 37 0.93 -7.01 12.47
CA ASN A 37 0.34 -8.10 13.23
C ASN A 37 -1.18 -8.16 13.00
N ILE A 38 -1.59 -8.86 11.94
CA ILE A 38 -3.00 -9.07 11.62
C ILE A 38 -3.70 -9.92 12.71
N PRO A 39 -4.90 -9.54 13.19
CA PRO A 39 -5.65 -10.32 14.18
C PRO A 39 -5.86 -11.79 13.79
N GLN A 40 -6.01 -12.66 14.80
CA GLN A 40 -5.98 -14.11 14.62
C GLN A 40 -7.03 -14.65 13.64
N ALA A 41 -8.26 -14.15 13.69
CA ALA A 41 -9.35 -14.61 12.82
C ALA A 41 -9.07 -14.33 11.32
N PRO A 42 -8.82 -13.07 10.88
CA PRO A 42 -8.47 -12.81 9.48
C PRO A 42 -7.14 -13.47 9.06
N ARG A 43 -6.17 -13.60 9.97
CA ARG A 43 -4.91 -14.33 9.68
C ARG A 43 -5.18 -15.81 9.36
N SER A 44 -6.02 -16.48 10.16
CA SER A 44 -6.36 -17.89 9.96
C SER A 44 -7.17 -18.12 8.67
N ALA A 45 -8.08 -17.20 8.36
CA ALA A 45 -8.80 -17.20 7.09
C ALA A 45 -7.84 -17.07 5.90
N PHE A 46 -6.88 -16.14 5.96
CA PHE A 46 -5.86 -15.98 4.92
C PHE A 46 -4.97 -17.21 4.77
N GLU A 47 -4.50 -17.83 5.86
CA GLU A 47 -3.66 -19.03 5.79
C GLU A 47 -4.39 -20.23 5.16
N THR A 48 -5.71 -20.34 5.39
CA THR A 48 -6.53 -21.35 4.71
C THR A 48 -6.58 -21.10 3.20
N PHE A 49 -6.84 -19.85 2.79
CA PHE A 49 -6.79 -19.46 1.38
C PHE A 49 -5.39 -19.70 0.77
N ARG A 50 -4.32 -19.37 1.50
CA ARG A 50 -2.95 -19.54 1.06
C ARG A 50 -2.64 -21.01 0.75
N ARG A 51 -3.01 -21.93 1.63
CA ARG A 51 -2.83 -23.38 1.40
C ARG A 51 -3.60 -23.85 0.17
N PHE A 52 -4.86 -23.43 0.03
CA PHE A 52 -5.67 -23.73 -1.15
C PHE A 52 -5.02 -23.23 -2.45
N TYR A 53 -4.56 -21.97 -2.46
CA TYR A 53 -3.95 -21.36 -3.64
C TYR A 53 -2.63 -22.05 -4.03
N LEU A 54 -1.76 -22.31 -3.04
CA LEU A 54 -0.45 -22.93 -3.30
C LEU A 54 -0.57 -24.41 -3.69
N ALA A 55 -1.58 -25.13 -3.20
CA ALA A 55 -1.85 -26.50 -3.65
C ALA A 55 -2.26 -26.55 -5.14
N LYS A 56 -2.98 -25.54 -5.62
CA LYS A 56 -3.39 -25.44 -7.04
C LYS A 56 -2.31 -24.84 -7.94
N HIS A 57 -1.45 -23.98 -7.40
CA HIS A 57 -0.42 -23.26 -8.15
C HIS A 57 0.98 -23.55 -7.60
N SER A 58 1.49 -24.75 -7.91
CA SER A 58 2.83 -25.20 -7.49
C SER A 58 3.94 -24.27 -8.00
N GLY A 59 4.98 -24.09 -7.19
CA GLY A 59 6.13 -23.23 -7.51
C GLY A 59 5.90 -21.73 -7.34
N ARG A 60 4.70 -21.29 -6.92
CA ARG A 60 4.42 -19.87 -6.60
C ARG A 60 4.66 -19.56 -5.13
N GLN A 61 4.96 -18.29 -4.84
CA GLN A 61 4.93 -17.74 -3.49
C GLN A 61 3.81 -16.71 -3.39
N LEU A 62 3.07 -16.72 -2.28
CA LEU A 62 2.03 -15.73 -1.99
C LEU A 62 2.47 -14.84 -0.83
N THR A 63 2.38 -13.53 -1.05
CA THR A 63 2.72 -12.50 -0.06
C THR A 63 1.50 -11.60 0.15
N LEU A 64 1.06 -11.46 1.40
CA LEU A 64 -0.06 -10.60 1.75
C LEU A 64 0.38 -9.13 1.80
N GLN A 65 -0.46 -8.22 1.32
CA GLN A 65 -0.21 -6.77 1.27
C GLN A 65 -1.26 -6.03 2.11
N PRO A 66 -1.08 -5.88 3.44
CA PRO A 66 -2.10 -5.32 4.35
C PRO A 66 -2.47 -3.87 4.02
N GLN A 67 -1.53 -3.08 3.52
CA GLN A 67 -1.75 -1.68 3.14
C GLN A 67 -2.74 -1.50 1.97
N LEU A 68 -3.00 -2.55 1.19
CA LEU A 68 -3.97 -2.54 0.09
C LEU A 68 -5.34 -3.10 0.49
N GLY A 69 -5.47 -3.57 1.75
CA GLY A 69 -6.66 -4.24 2.24
C GLY A 69 -7.66 -3.31 2.93
N SER A 70 -8.89 -3.82 3.07
CA SER A 70 -9.97 -3.19 3.82
C SER A 70 -10.79 -4.25 4.55
N ALA A 71 -11.48 -3.85 5.61
CA ALA A 71 -12.38 -4.70 6.38
C ALA A 71 -13.67 -3.97 6.75
N ASP A 72 -14.74 -4.74 6.88
CA ASP A 72 -16.01 -4.30 7.46
C ASP A 72 -16.12 -4.92 8.87
N LEU A 73 -16.18 -4.07 9.90
CA LEU A 73 -16.23 -4.52 11.29
C LEU A 73 -17.61 -4.28 11.89
N HIS A 74 -18.18 -5.31 12.49
CA HIS A 74 -19.39 -5.17 13.30
C HIS A 74 -19.02 -4.58 14.67
N ALA A 75 -19.36 -3.31 14.88
CA ALA A 75 -19.07 -2.59 16.12
C ALA A 75 -20.34 -2.41 16.96
N CYS A 76 -20.20 -2.56 18.28
CA CYS A 76 -21.24 -2.27 19.27
C CYS A 76 -20.75 -1.15 20.20
N PHE A 77 -21.54 -0.09 20.33
CA PHE A 77 -21.26 1.06 21.20
C PHE A 77 -22.31 1.16 22.30
N TYR A 78 -21.88 1.27 23.55
CA TYR A 78 -22.77 1.10 24.71
C TYR A 78 -23.35 2.42 25.26
N GLY A 79 -22.89 3.57 24.77
CA GLY A 79 -23.30 4.87 25.30
C GLY A 79 -22.55 5.27 26.56
N PRO A 80 -22.93 6.40 27.18
CA PRO A 80 -22.32 6.83 28.43
C PRO A 80 -22.51 5.75 29.49
N ARG A 81 -21.41 5.33 30.11
CA ARG A 81 -21.47 4.45 31.29
C ARG A 81 -22.20 5.21 32.39
N LYS A 82 -23.21 4.58 33.01
CA LYS A 82 -23.74 5.09 34.28
C LYS A 82 -22.62 4.94 35.29
N GLU A 83 -21.95 6.04 35.62
CA GLU A 83 -21.22 6.09 36.88
C GLU A 83 -22.24 5.93 38.00
N GLU A 84 -21.89 5.17 39.03
CA GLU A 84 -22.71 4.95 40.22
C GLU A 84 -22.84 6.27 41.01
N SER A 85 -23.60 7.22 40.49
CA SER A 85 -24.05 8.38 41.25
C SER A 85 -25.15 7.89 42.20
N SER A 86 -24.87 7.99 43.50
CA SER A 86 -25.68 7.54 44.64
C SER A 86 -27.03 8.24 44.82
N ASP A 87 -27.54 8.97 43.83
CA ASP A 87 -28.78 9.74 43.96
C ASP A 87 -29.83 9.22 42.97
N GLY A 88 -30.87 8.61 43.54
CA GLY A 88 -31.95 7.89 42.87
C GLY A 88 -32.89 8.77 42.03
N ALA A 89 -32.38 9.36 40.96
CA ALA A 89 -33.20 9.96 39.91
C ALA A 89 -33.19 9.05 38.67
N SER A 90 -34.29 8.31 38.52
CA SER A 90 -34.62 7.53 37.32
C SER A 90 -34.60 8.43 36.08
N ALA A 91 -33.58 8.28 35.24
CA ALA A 91 -33.57 8.80 33.88
C ALA A 91 -33.50 7.62 32.89
N SER A 92 -34.61 7.44 32.18
CA SER A 92 -34.79 6.54 31.06
C SER A 92 -33.70 6.71 29.99
N SER A 93 -32.87 5.68 29.80
CA SER A 93 -32.18 5.46 28.52
C SER A 93 -32.07 3.96 28.24
N SER A 94 -33.23 3.31 28.17
CA SER A 94 -33.41 1.92 27.71
C SER A 94 -33.15 1.77 26.20
N LYS A 95 -32.02 2.27 25.71
CA LYS A 95 -31.56 2.01 24.34
C LYS A 95 -30.39 1.05 24.43
N GLY A 96 -30.61 -0.19 24.00
CA GLY A 96 -29.57 -1.22 23.89
C GLY A 96 -28.39 -0.76 23.03
N PRO A 97 -27.35 -1.62 22.90
CA PRO A 97 -26.12 -1.25 22.22
C PRO A 97 -26.39 -0.77 20.80
N ARG A 98 -25.78 0.36 20.43
CA ARG A 98 -25.84 0.89 19.06
C ARG A 98 -24.89 0.08 18.20
N LYS A 99 -25.44 -0.55 17.16
CA LYS A 99 -24.69 -1.41 16.24
C LYS A 99 -24.41 -0.67 14.94
N HIS A 100 -23.16 -0.73 14.47
CA HIS A 100 -22.74 -0.18 13.20
C HIS A 100 -21.81 -1.15 12.47
N ILE A 101 -21.78 -1.08 11.15
CA ILE A 101 -20.70 -1.68 10.33
C ILE A 101 -19.69 -0.57 10.04
N ILE A 102 -18.49 -0.68 10.60
CA ILE A 102 -17.41 0.28 10.39
C ILE A 102 -16.50 -0.25 9.27
N GLN A 103 -16.47 0.46 8.15
CA GLN A 103 -15.60 0.13 7.02
C GLN A 103 -14.27 0.85 7.21
N VAL A 104 -13.19 0.07 7.23
CA VAL A 104 -11.85 0.51 7.60
C VAL A 104 -10.78 -0.09 6.68
N SER A 105 -9.58 0.49 6.68
CA SER A 105 -8.38 -0.15 6.13
C SER A 105 -7.92 -1.30 7.04
N SER A 106 -7.07 -2.20 6.54
CA SER A 106 -6.53 -3.28 7.37
C SER A 106 -5.74 -2.76 8.57
N PHE A 107 -5.00 -1.65 8.46
CA PHE A 107 -4.29 -1.06 9.60
C PHE A 107 -5.24 -0.51 10.66
N GLN A 108 -6.28 0.21 10.26
CA GLN A 108 -7.33 0.66 11.18
C GLN A 108 -8.03 -0.53 11.86
N MET A 109 -8.30 -1.62 11.13
CA MET A 109 -8.83 -2.86 11.74
C MET A 109 -7.88 -3.41 12.81
N CYS A 110 -6.58 -3.50 12.52
CA CYS A 110 -5.61 -4.03 13.48
C CYS A 110 -5.62 -3.22 14.78
N VAL A 111 -5.66 -1.88 14.68
CA VAL A 111 -5.77 -0.99 15.84
C VAL A 111 -7.08 -1.22 16.60
N LEU A 112 -8.23 -1.23 15.91
CA LEU A 112 -9.54 -1.35 16.55
C LEU A 112 -9.73 -2.69 17.26
N MET A 113 -9.16 -3.76 16.72
CA MET A 113 -9.29 -5.11 17.30
C MET A 113 -8.60 -5.26 18.65
N LEU A 114 -7.58 -4.43 18.95
CA LEU A 114 -6.91 -4.43 20.27
C LEU A 114 -7.85 -4.03 21.41
N PHE A 115 -8.83 -3.17 21.13
CA PHE A 115 -9.77 -2.67 22.13
C PHE A 115 -10.84 -3.68 22.56
N ASN A 116 -10.85 -4.88 21.96
CA ASN A 116 -11.67 -5.98 22.47
C ASN A 116 -11.08 -6.61 23.74
N THR A 117 -9.76 -6.48 23.96
CA THR A 117 -9.06 -7.00 25.14
C THR A 117 -8.48 -5.91 26.03
N HIS A 118 -8.30 -4.70 25.49
CA HIS A 118 -7.74 -3.55 26.21
C HIS A 118 -8.77 -2.43 26.36
N GLY A 119 -8.99 -1.95 27.59
CA GLY A 119 -9.89 -0.81 27.83
C GLY A 119 -9.29 0.55 27.43
N LYS A 120 -7.96 0.67 27.50
CA LYS A 120 -7.18 1.86 27.11
C LYS A 120 -5.77 1.43 26.70
N MET A 121 -5.15 2.17 25.78
CA MET A 121 -3.78 1.89 25.32
C MET A 121 -3.06 3.18 24.96
N THR A 122 -1.74 3.24 25.14
CA THR A 122 -0.92 4.35 24.63
C THR A 122 -0.64 4.19 23.14
N TYR A 123 -0.16 5.25 22.47
CA TYR A 123 0.33 5.14 21.09
C TYR A 123 1.46 4.12 20.97
N GLU A 124 2.40 4.13 21.91
CA GLU A 124 3.56 3.24 21.90
C GLU A 124 3.13 1.77 22.08
N ASP A 125 2.17 1.47 22.95
CA ASP A 125 1.63 0.12 23.12
C ASP A 125 0.99 -0.38 21.82
N ILE A 126 0.17 0.46 21.18
CA ILE A 126 -0.49 0.11 19.91
C ILE A 126 0.57 -0.12 18.82
N LYS A 127 1.62 0.71 18.76
CA LYS A 127 2.73 0.55 17.82
C LYS A 127 3.45 -0.78 17.99
N SER A 128 3.79 -1.11 19.24
CA SER A 128 4.46 -2.35 19.59
C SER A 128 3.61 -3.59 19.26
N GLU A 129 2.33 -3.58 19.63
CA GLU A 129 1.46 -4.74 19.46
C GLU A 129 1.05 -4.95 17.99
N THR A 130 0.81 -3.87 17.23
CA THR A 130 0.44 -3.97 15.82
C THR A 130 1.62 -4.13 14.87
N ASP A 131 2.84 -3.75 15.27
CA ASP A 131 4.05 -3.70 14.43
C ASP A 131 3.83 -2.96 13.09
N ILE A 132 2.93 -1.98 13.08
CA ILE A 132 2.65 -1.15 11.89
C ILE A 132 3.71 -0.05 11.79
N PRO A 133 4.27 0.22 10.59
CA PRO A 133 5.18 1.34 10.39
C PRO A 133 4.60 2.66 10.91
N GLU A 134 5.40 3.44 11.62
CA GLU A 134 4.96 4.62 12.37
C GLU A 134 4.13 5.59 11.52
N LYS A 135 4.55 5.84 10.28
CA LYS A 135 3.83 6.72 9.35
C LYS A 135 2.42 6.22 9.04
N ASP A 136 2.26 4.92 8.84
CA ASP A 136 0.97 4.31 8.51
C ASP A 136 0.08 4.20 9.75
N LEU A 137 0.68 3.89 10.90
CA LEU A 137 0.00 3.85 12.19
C LEU A 137 -0.55 5.22 12.57
N LEU A 138 0.26 6.28 12.44
CA LEU A 138 -0.13 7.65 12.72
C LEU A 138 -1.37 8.03 11.90
N ARG A 139 -1.38 7.71 10.59
CA ARG A 139 -2.54 7.97 9.70
C ARG A 139 -3.78 7.18 10.11
N ALA A 140 -3.60 5.91 10.49
CA ALA A 140 -4.68 5.07 10.98
C ALA A 140 -5.30 5.68 12.25
N ILE A 141 -4.49 5.97 13.27
CA ILE A 141 -4.98 6.53 14.54
C ILE A 141 -5.58 7.93 14.35
N GLN A 142 -4.97 8.80 13.53
CA GLN A 142 -5.52 10.13 13.22
C GLN A 142 -6.94 10.03 12.67
N SER A 143 -7.20 9.12 11.73
CA SER A 143 -8.55 8.94 11.18
C SER A 143 -9.56 8.39 12.20
N LEU A 144 -9.11 7.60 13.18
CA LEU A 144 -9.94 6.97 14.20
C LEU A 144 -10.26 7.90 15.39
N ALA A 145 -9.36 8.84 15.73
CA ALA A 145 -9.44 9.63 16.96
C ALA A 145 -9.44 11.16 16.75
N VAL A 146 -8.77 11.67 15.71
CA VAL A 146 -8.53 13.12 15.53
C VAL A 146 -9.28 13.71 14.34
N GLY A 147 -9.67 12.87 13.36
CA GLY A 147 -10.32 13.24 12.11
C GLY A 147 -11.73 13.84 12.27
N LYS A 148 -12.61 13.60 11.30
CA LYS A 148 -13.98 14.14 11.34
C LYS A 148 -14.72 13.60 12.56
N ILE A 149 -15.38 14.48 13.34
CA ILE A 149 -16.08 14.10 14.58
C ILE A 149 -17.03 12.92 14.35
N ALA A 150 -17.77 12.91 13.25
CA ALA A 150 -18.70 11.83 12.87
C ALA A 150 -18.02 10.48 12.52
N GLN A 151 -16.69 10.41 12.50
CA GLN A 151 -15.89 9.20 12.22
C GLN A 151 -15.00 8.80 13.40
N ARG A 152 -15.00 9.58 14.50
CA ARG A 152 -14.17 9.32 15.68
C ARG A 152 -14.73 8.19 16.52
N VAL A 153 -14.25 6.99 16.28
CA VAL A 153 -14.61 5.78 17.05
C VAL A 153 -13.70 5.59 18.27
N LEU A 154 -12.60 6.35 18.36
CA LEU A 154 -11.73 6.41 19.53
C LEU A 154 -11.71 7.83 20.13
N HIS A 155 -11.52 7.91 21.44
CA HIS A 155 -11.11 9.10 22.15
C HIS A 155 -9.59 9.11 22.31
N LYS A 156 -9.01 10.32 22.27
CA LYS A 156 -7.59 10.57 22.55
C LYS A 156 -7.48 11.47 23.77
N ASP A 157 -6.54 11.15 24.66
CA ASP A 157 -6.16 11.96 25.80
C ASP A 157 -4.63 12.16 25.79
N PRO A 158 -4.13 13.42 25.83
CA PRO A 158 -4.85 14.69 25.81
C PRO A 158 -5.53 14.98 24.45
N LYS A 159 -6.55 15.85 24.45
CA LYS A 159 -7.33 16.27 23.27
C LYS A 159 -6.59 17.29 22.38
N THR A 160 -5.36 16.97 21.97
CA THR A 160 -4.54 17.78 21.06
C THR A 160 -4.63 17.27 19.62
N LYS A 161 -4.11 18.05 18.65
CA LYS A 161 -4.03 17.61 17.24
C LYS A 161 -2.89 16.59 17.01
N GLU A 162 -1.83 16.70 17.79
CA GLU A 162 -0.63 15.87 17.69
C GLU A 162 -0.82 14.52 18.39
N ILE A 163 -0.05 13.53 17.96
CA ILE A 163 -0.02 12.20 18.54
C ILE A 163 1.40 11.93 18.98
N GLU A 164 1.57 11.87 20.30
CA GLU A 164 2.83 11.56 20.97
C GLU A 164 2.79 10.13 21.52
N PRO A 165 3.96 9.52 21.82
CA PRO A 165 4.05 8.13 22.27
C PRO A 165 3.20 7.78 23.50
N ASP A 166 3.06 8.71 24.45
CA ASP A 166 2.35 8.53 25.71
C ASP A 166 0.85 8.87 25.64
N HIS A 167 0.38 9.40 24.51
CA HIS A 167 -1.04 9.72 24.33
C HIS A 167 -1.90 8.45 24.41
N VAL A 168 -2.97 8.53 25.20
CA VAL A 168 -3.85 7.42 25.52
C VAL A 168 -5.08 7.43 24.63
N PHE A 169 -5.46 6.24 24.16
CA PHE A 169 -6.63 6.00 23.34
C PHE A 169 -7.62 5.09 24.05
N THR A 170 -8.91 5.39 23.91
CA THR A 170 -10.03 4.59 24.43
C THR A 170 -11.17 4.53 23.42
N VAL A 171 -12.06 3.53 23.53
CA VAL A 171 -13.24 3.46 22.67
C VAL A 171 -14.21 4.60 22.97
N ASN A 172 -14.69 5.28 21.92
CA ASN A 172 -15.77 6.25 22.04
C ASN A 172 -17.12 5.52 22.10
N ASP A 173 -17.52 5.05 23.28
CA ASP A 173 -18.81 4.38 23.49
C ASP A 173 -20.02 5.30 23.19
N GLN A 174 -19.82 6.62 23.13
CA GLN A 174 -20.86 7.59 22.76
C GLN A 174 -21.00 7.79 21.25
N PHE A 175 -20.21 7.07 20.43
CA PHE A 175 -20.27 7.16 18.98
C PHE A 175 -21.70 6.98 18.45
N THR A 176 -22.06 7.82 17.50
CA THR A 176 -23.35 7.81 16.82
C THR A 176 -23.19 8.23 15.36
N SER A 177 -23.97 7.61 14.48
CA SER A 177 -24.06 7.97 13.08
C SER A 177 -25.49 7.77 12.58
N LYS A 178 -25.91 8.61 11.64
CA LYS A 178 -27.18 8.41 10.92
C LYS A 178 -27.14 7.18 10.01
N LEU A 179 -25.93 6.74 9.64
CA LEU A 179 -25.72 5.59 8.76
C LEU A 179 -25.39 4.35 9.58
N PHE A 180 -26.06 3.24 9.26
CA PHE A 180 -25.72 1.94 9.84
C PHE A 180 -24.31 1.50 9.42
N ARG A 181 -23.96 1.71 8.14
CA ARG A 181 -22.63 1.45 7.59
C ARG A 181 -21.84 2.77 7.52
N VAL A 182 -20.75 2.86 8.26
CA VAL A 182 -19.92 4.07 8.36
C VAL A 182 -18.54 3.79 7.77
N LYS A 183 -18.16 4.53 6.73
CA LYS A 183 -16.82 4.46 6.17
C LYS A 183 -15.90 5.45 6.86
N ILE A 184 -14.88 4.95 7.55
CA ILE A 184 -13.79 5.77 8.08
C ILE A 184 -12.79 5.95 6.96
N GLN A 185 -12.72 7.18 6.44
CA GLN A 185 -11.72 7.50 5.43
C GLN A 185 -10.38 7.67 6.14
N THR A 186 -9.37 6.92 5.72
CA THR A 186 -7.98 7.22 6.09
C THR A 186 -7.73 8.69 5.75
N VAL A 187 -7.09 9.43 6.66
CA VAL A 187 -6.67 10.80 6.36
C VAL A 187 -5.75 10.68 5.16
N ALA A 188 -6.23 11.11 3.99
CA ALA A 188 -5.38 11.18 2.82
C ALA A 188 -4.24 12.10 3.23
N GLY A 189 -2.99 11.60 3.16
CA GLY A 189 -1.83 12.45 3.32
C GLY A 189 -2.07 13.70 2.49
N ASN A 190 -1.95 14.87 3.12
CA ASN A 190 -2.13 16.15 2.45
C ASN A 190 -1.49 16.07 1.06
N LYS A 191 -2.10 16.66 0.03
CA LYS A 191 -1.70 16.54 -1.40
C LYS A 191 -0.18 16.60 -1.69
N GLY A 192 0.66 17.11 -0.79
CA GLY A 192 2.12 17.04 -0.83
C GLY A 192 2.77 15.70 -0.42
N GLU A 193 2.10 14.77 0.23
CA GLU A 193 2.66 13.48 0.69
C GLU A 193 2.46 12.32 -0.31
N ALA A 194 1.62 12.52 -1.33
CA ALA A 194 1.64 11.68 -2.52
C ALA A 194 2.89 11.94 -3.38
N GLU A 195 3.62 13.04 -3.16
CA GLU A 195 4.87 13.37 -3.88
C GLU A 195 5.96 12.30 -3.73
N PRO A 196 6.35 11.82 -2.53
CA PRO A 196 7.41 10.82 -2.40
C PRO A 196 7.08 9.51 -3.11
N GLU A 197 5.87 8.98 -2.93
CA GLU A 197 5.45 7.72 -3.59
C GLU A 197 5.30 7.90 -5.11
N ARG A 198 4.78 9.06 -5.55
CA ARG A 198 4.70 9.43 -6.98
C ARG A 198 6.08 9.65 -7.58
N LYS A 199 7.02 10.23 -6.84
CA LYS A 199 8.41 10.44 -7.24
C LYS A 199 9.16 9.12 -7.33
N GLU A 200 8.97 8.22 -6.37
CA GLU A 200 9.52 6.87 -6.43
C GLU A 200 8.99 6.10 -7.64
N THR A 201 7.68 6.14 -7.87
CA THR A 201 7.05 5.53 -9.06
C THR A 201 7.64 6.10 -10.35
N ARG A 202 7.79 7.43 -10.43
CA ARG A 202 8.37 8.10 -11.59
C ARG A 202 9.84 7.72 -11.80
N ASN A 203 10.62 7.68 -10.73
CA ASN A 203 12.02 7.25 -10.79
C ASN A 203 12.14 5.82 -11.30
N LYS A 204 11.29 4.91 -10.83
CA LYS A 204 11.27 3.51 -11.29
C LYS A 204 10.94 3.39 -12.78
N VAL A 205 9.93 4.13 -13.24
CA VAL A 205 9.60 4.22 -14.69
C VAL A 205 10.80 4.76 -15.48
N ASP A 206 11.50 5.76 -14.96
CA ASP A 206 12.66 6.33 -15.63
C ASP A 206 13.87 5.37 -15.63
N GLU A 207 14.05 4.53 -14.61
CA GLU A 207 15.03 3.42 -14.64
C GLU A 207 14.66 2.35 -15.67
N ASP A 208 13.40 1.90 -15.71
CA ASP A 208 12.93 0.90 -16.67
C ASP A 208 13.13 1.38 -18.12
N ARG A 209 12.85 2.67 -18.38
CA ARG A 209 13.11 3.30 -19.68
C ARG A 209 14.59 3.26 -20.07
N LYS A 210 15.53 3.36 -19.12
CA LYS A 210 16.96 3.24 -19.43
C LYS A 210 17.30 1.84 -19.95
N HIS A 211 16.74 0.81 -19.33
CA HIS A 211 16.92 -0.57 -19.76
C HIS A 211 16.30 -0.82 -21.14
N GLU A 212 15.10 -0.27 -21.41
CA GLU A 212 14.49 -0.37 -22.75
C GLU A 212 15.33 0.32 -23.84
N ILE A 213 15.91 1.48 -23.54
CA ILE A 213 16.82 2.18 -24.47
C ILE A 213 18.08 1.35 -24.74
N GLU A 214 18.72 0.81 -23.69
CA GLU A 214 19.91 -0.03 -23.86
C GLU A 214 19.61 -1.29 -24.70
N ALA A 215 18.48 -1.96 -24.43
CA ALA A 215 18.05 -3.11 -25.20
C ALA A 215 17.75 -2.76 -26.67
N ALA A 216 17.16 -1.60 -26.95
CA ALA A 216 16.97 -1.10 -28.32
C ALA A 216 18.30 -0.86 -29.04
N ILE A 217 19.24 -0.15 -28.39
CA ILE A 217 20.58 0.11 -28.94
C ILE A 217 21.29 -1.20 -29.28
N VAL A 218 21.33 -2.16 -28.35
CA VAL A 218 22.00 -3.45 -28.55
C VAL A 218 21.35 -4.23 -29.69
N ARG A 219 20.02 -4.27 -29.78
CA ARG A 219 19.33 -4.97 -30.90
C ARG A 219 19.67 -4.35 -32.26
N ILE A 220 19.66 -3.03 -32.38
CA ILE A 220 20.00 -2.32 -33.61
C ILE A 220 21.47 -2.57 -33.98
N MET A 221 22.39 -2.36 -33.04
CA MET A 221 23.83 -2.51 -33.28
C MET A 221 24.23 -3.95 -33.58
N LYS A 222 23.58 -4.94 -32.95
CA LYS A 222 23.79 -6.36 -33.25
C LYS A 222 23.44 -6.71 -34.71
N ALA A 223 22.40 -6.09 -35.26
CA ALA A 223 21.95 -6.30 -36.64
C ALA A 223 22.80 -5.51 -37.67
N ARG A 224 23.11 -4.24 -37.37
CA ARG A 224 23.84 -3.35 -38.30
C ARG A 224 25.35 -3.51 -38.25
N LYS A 225 25.90 -4.03 -37.15
CA LYS A 225 27.34 -4.18 -36.82
C LYS A 225 28.15 -2.89 -36.74
N LYS A 226 27.93 -1.95 -37.67
CA LYS A 226 28.49 -0.59 -37.67
C LYS A 226 27.39 0.42 -37.97
N LEU A 227 27.35 1.53 -37.22
CA LEU A 227 26.33 2.57 -37.43
C LEU A 227 26.84 3.95 -36.99
N GLN A 228 26.43 4.99 -37.72
CA GLN A 228 26.73 6.37 -37.36
C GLN A 228 25.83 6.86 -36.22
N HIS A 229 26.35 7.73 -35.35
CA HIS A 229 25.67 8.25 -34.16
C HIS A 229 24.27 8.80 -34.45
N ASN A 230 24.12 9.71 -35.41
CA ASN A 230 22.83 10.33 -35.71
C ASN A 230 21.79 9.31 -36.20
N VAL A 231 22.24 8.33 -36.99
CA VAL A 231 21.40 7.25 -37.52
C VAL A 231 20.97 6.32 -36.38
N LEU A 232 21.89 5.95 -35.49
CA LEU A 232 21.58 5.15 -34.30
C LEU A 232 20.56 5.85 -33.39
N VAL A 233 20.74 7.15 -33.12
CA VAL A 233 19.80 7.93 -32.31
C VAL A 233 18.41 7.97 -32.96
N ALA A 234 18.34 8.15 -34.28
CA ALA A 234 17.08 8.16 -35.02
C ALA A 234 16.38 6.79 -34.98
N GLU A 235 17.10 5.69 -35.28
CA GLU A 235 16.54 4.33 -35.25
C GLU A 235 16.06 3.94 -33.84
N VAL A 236 16.80 4.29 -32.78
CA VAL A 236 16.38 4.04 -31.39
C VAL A 236 15.11 4.81 -31.04
N THR A 237 15.03 6.08 -31.44
CA THR A 237 13.85 6.93 -31.19
C THR A 237 12.63 6.36 -31.92
N GLU A 238 12.79 5.98 -33.18
CA GLU A 238 11.74 5.39 -34.00
C GLU A 238 11.24 4.06 -33.44
N GLN A 239 12.13 3.21 -32.94
CA GLN A 239 11.75 1.91 -32.35
C GLN A 239 10.97 2.07 -31.03
N LEU A 240 11.29 3.09 -30.23
CA LEU A 240 10.70 3.28 -28.91
C LEU A 240 9.47 4.20 -28.90
N LYS A 241 9.23 4.98 -29.96
CA LYS A 241 8.17 6.01 -30.03
C LYS A 241 6.77 5.50 -29.67
N ALA A 242 6.48 4.23 -29.93
CA ALA A 242 5.19 3.60 -29.60
C ALA A 242 4.96 3.44 -28.09
N ARG A 243 6.04 3.45 -27.29
CA ARG A 243 6.00 3.33 -25.81
C ARG A 243 6.31 4.67 -25.13
N PHE A 244 7.36 5.36 -25.57
CA PHE A 244 7.75 6.67 -25.07
C PHE A 244 8.73 7.35 -26.05
N LEU A 245 8.89 8.67 -25.91
CA LEU A 245 9.83 9.43 -26.73
C LEU A 245 11.13 9.70 -25.95
N PRO A 246 12.20 8.90 -26.15
CA PRO A 246 13.48 9.12 -25.48
C PRO A 246 14.14 10.41 -25.96
N SER A 247 14.74 11.19 -25.04
CA SER A 247 15.51 12.37 -25.45
C SER A 247 16.88 11.95 -26.01
N PRO A 248 17.43 12.66 -27.01
CA PRO A 248 18.75 12.37 -27.57
C PRO A 248 19.88 12.35 -26.51
N VAL A 249 19.74 13.20 -25.48
CA VAL A 249 20.70 13.27 -24.37
C VAL A 249 20.73 11.97 -23.56
N VAL A 250 19.56 11.37 -23.29
CA VAL A 250 19.48 10.10 -22.57
C VAL A 250 20.04 8.96 -23.42
N ILE A 251 19.70 8.90 -24.71
CA ILE A 251 20.24 7.89 -25.64
C ILE A 251 21.77 7.96 -25.66
N LYS A 252 22.34 9.17 -25.80
CA LYS A 252 23.79 9.37 -25.75
C LYS A 252 24.40 8.83 -24.46
N LYS A 253 23.83 9.17 -23.30
CA LYS A 253 24.29 8.67 -22.00
C LYS A 253 24.25 7.14 -21.90
N ARG A 254 23.27 6.48 -22.54
CA ARG A 254 23.17 5.01 -22.58
C ARG A 254 24.22 4.39 -23.51
N ILE A 255 24.50 5.02 -24.66
CA ILE A 255 25.58 4.60 -25.56
C ILE A 255 26.93 4.62 -24.84
N GLU A 256 27.25 5.70 -24.12
CA GLU A 256 28.51 5.77 -23.35
C GLU A 256 28.61 4.63 -22.32
N GLY A 257 27.54 4.37 -21.57
CA GLY A 257 27.52 3.25 -20.62
C GLY A 257 27.60 1.86 -21.26
N LEU A 258 27.22 1.71 -22.54
CA LEU A 258 27.42 0.47 -23.30
C LEU A 258 28.85 0.35 -23.86
N ILE A 259 29.53 1.46 -24.10
CA ILE A 259 30.97 1.47 -24.45
C ILE A 259 31.81 1.09 -23.22
N GLU A 260 31.50 1.66 -22.05
CA GLU A 260 32.17 1.31 -20.79
C GLU A 260 32.04 -0.18 -20.42
N ARG A 261 30.92 -0.81 -20.82
CA ARG A 261 30.66 -2.25 -20.64
C ARG A 261 31.10 -3.10 -21.84
N GLU A 262 31.87 -2.53 -22.76
CA GLU A 262 32.44 -3.22 -23.94
C GLU A 262 31.41 -3.87 -24.88
N TYR A 263 30.15 -3.41 -24.89
CA TYR A 263 29.17 -3.83 -25.89
C TYR A 263 29.35 -3.09 -27.23
N LEU A 264 29.90 -1.88 -27.18
CA LEU A 264 30.13 -1.00 -28.32
C LEU A 264 31.53 -0.40 -28.25
N ALA A 265 32.12 -0.06 -29.39
CA ALA A 265 33.30 0.79 -29.47
C ALA A 265 33.13 1.88 -30.52
N ARG A 266 33.83 3.00 -30.34
CA ARG A 266 34.02 3.99 -31.40
C ARG A 266 35.08 3.47 -32.38
N THR A 267 34.87 3.69 -33.66
CA THR A 267 35.92 3.38 -34.64
C THR A 267 37.13 4.30 -34.45
N PRO A 268 38.37 3.81 -34.69
CA PRO A 268 39.57 4.65 -34.62
C PRO A 268 39.54 5.86 -35.57
N GLU A 269 38.89 5.69 -36.73
CA GLU A 269 38.87 6.68 -37.80
C GLU A 269 37.82 7.77 -37.59
N ASP A 270 36.64 7.41 -37.04
CA ASP A 270 35.55 8.35 -36.77
C ASP A 270 34.91 8.10 -35.39
N ARG A 271 34.99 9.11 -34.51
CA ARG A 271 34.36 9.07 -33.18
C ARG A 271 32.82 9.09 -33.23
N LYS A 272 32.22 9.46 -34.38
CA LYS A 272 30.78 9.43 -34.63
C LYS A 272 30.30 8.10 -35.20
N MET A 273 31.18 7.12 -35.39
CA MET A 273 30.82 5.79 -35.86
C MET A 273 31.07 4.75 -34.76
N TYR A 274 30.06 3.91 -34.52
CA TYR A 274 30.09 2.86 -33.53
C TYR A 274 30.17 1.47 -34.17
N THR A 275 30.86 0.55 -33.52
CA THR A 275 30.95 -0.87 -33.87
C THR A 275 30.45 -1.72 -32.72
N TYR A 276 29.68 -2.76 -33.01
CA TYR A 276 29.22 -3.74 -32.03
C TYR A 276 30.32 -4.78 -31.72
N LEU A 277 30.55 -5.07 -30.44
CA LEU A 277 31.67 -5.92 -29.99
C LEU A 277 31.25 -7.29 -29.44
N ALA A 278 29.99 -7.48 -29.08
CA ALA A 278 29.48 -8.70 -28.45
C ALA A 278 28.79 -9.69 -29.43
#